data_AF-A0A7X3UZM8-F1
#
_entry.id   AF-A0A7X3UZM8-F1
#
_cell.length_a   1.000
_cell.length_b   1.000
_cell.length_c   1.000
_cell.angle_alpha   90.00
_cell.angle_beta   90.00
_cell.angle_gamma   90.00
#
_symmetry.space_group_name_H-M   'P 1'
#
loop_
_entity.id
_entity.type
_entity.pdbx_description
1 polymer ?
#
loop_
_entity_poly.entity_id
_entity_poly.type
_entity_poly.pdbx_seq_one_letter_code
_entity_poly.pdbx_strand_id
1 'polypeptide(L)'
;MDELVVPQLWICEVGNTLARRFPDHADELLASLVDFGLTEARLDTDWRTRAVSLSVKYGVAFYDAAYHAVALRLGGVFVTADERYVRRTAGAGGISTLRGWRAGCS
;
A
#
# COMPACT_ATOMS: atom_id res chain seq x y z
N MET A 1 2.21 -1.75 19.52
CA MET A 1 2.80 -0.71 18.67
C MET A 1 2.29 -1.00 17.27
N ASP A 2 1.58 -0.06 16.66
CA ASP A 2 1.05 -0.26 15.31
C ASP A 2 2.23 -0.25 14.33
N GLU A 3 2.42 -1.34 13.59
CA GLU A 3 3.51 -1.52 12.64
C GLU A 3 3.08 -1.06 11.24
N LEU A 4 3.91 -0.23 10.59
CA LEU A 4 3.70 0.19 9.20
C LEU A 4 4.37 -0.81 8.26
N VAL A 5 3.55 -1.49 7.46
CA VAL A 5 4.01 -2.53 6.53
C VAL A 5 3.67 -2.15 5.09
N VAL A 6 4.63 -2.31 4.17
CA VAL A 6 4.49 -2.02 2.75
C VAL A 6 4.88 -3.22 1.87
N PRO A 7 4.28 -3.42 0.70
CA PRO A 7 4.79 -4.36 -0.30
C PRO A 7 6.09 -3.84 -0.92
N GLN A 8 7.02 -4.71 -1.30
CA GLN A 8 8.32 -4.33 -1.90
C GLN A 8 8.21 -3.42 -3.15
N LEU A 9 7.05 -3.38 -3.81
CA LEU A 9 6.80 -2.53 -4.96
C LEU A 9 6.76 -1.02 -4.63
N TRP A 10 6.62 -0.66 -3.34
CA TRP A 10 6.50 0.73 -2.90
C TRP A 10 7.64 1.61 -3.40
N ILE A 11 8.88 1.07 -3.40
CA ILE A 11 10.07 1.80 -3.80
C ILE A 11 10.00 2.22 -5.29
N CYS A 12 9.43 1.37 -6.13
CA CYS A 12 9.25 1.66 -7.56
C CYS A 12 8.19 2.74 -7.78
N GLU A 13 7.07 2.69 -7.07
CA GLU A 13 5.99 3.66 -7.23
C GLU A 13 6.32 5.03 -6.67
N VAL A 14 6.89 5.05 -5.47
CA VAL A 14 7.35 6.28 -4.82
C VAL A 14 8.52 6.86 -5.61
N GLY A 15 9.49 6.04 -6.00
CA GLY A 15 10.61 6.46 -6.85
C GLY A 15 10.16 7.06 -8.17
N ASN A 16 9.23 6.42 -8.89
CA ASN A 16 8.65 6.98 -10.12
C ASN A 16 7.92 8.31 -9.87
N THR A 17 7.21 8.44 -8.76
CA THR A 17 6.52 9.69 -8.39
C THR A 17 7.52 10.81 -8.11
N LEU A 18 8.57 10.52 -7.33
CA LEU A 18 9.62 11.48 -6.99
C LEU A 18 10.41 11.90 -8.23
N ALA A 19 10.87 10.94 -9.05
CA ALA A 19 11.59 11.23 -10.29
C ALA A 19 10.81 12.13 -11.25
N ARG A 20 9.48 11.99 -11.29
CA ARG A 20 8.62 12.81 -12.17
C ARG A 20 8.29 14.18 -11.61
N ARG A 21 8.21 14.33 -10.28
CA ARG A 21 7.75 15.58 -9.63
C ARG A 21 8.89 16.44 -9.11
N PHE A 22 9.98 15.79 -8.68
CA PHE A 22 11.14 16.40 -8.03
C PHE A 22 12.42 15.80 -8.61
N PRO A 23 12.65 15.86 -9.94
CA PRO A 23 13.75 15.16 -10.60
C PRO A 23 15.13 15.45 -9.99
N ASP A 24 15.38 16.70 -9.59
CA ASP A 24 16.66 17.14 -9.03
C ASP A 24 16.92 16.64 -7.61
N HIS A 25 15.88 16.20 -6.89
CA HIS A 25 15.94 15.74 -5.50
C HIS A 25 15.44 14.30 -5.31
N ALA A 26 15.12 13.60 -6.40
CA ALA A 26 14.38 12.34 -6.34
C ALA A 26 15.13 11.26 -5.56
N ASP A 27 16.44 11.16 -5.78
CA ASP A 27 17.30 10.18 -5.11
C ASP A 27 17.43 10.48 -3.61
N GLU A 28 17.73 11.74 -3.24
CA GLU A 28 17.84 12.18 -1.84
C GLU A 28 16.53 11.98 -1.06
N LEU A 29 15.39 12.30 -1.68
CA LEU A 29 14.07 12.11 -1.08
C LEU A 29 13.72 10.62 -0.93
N LEU A 30 14.05 9.78 -1.93
CA LEU A 30 13.80 8.35 -1.86
C LEU A 30 14.69 7.69 -0.80
N ALA A 31 15.97 8.06 -0.74
CA ALA A 31 16.91 7.61 0.29
C ALA A 31 16.39 7.94 1.70
N SER A 32 15.89 9.15 1.92
CA SER A 32 15.28 9.55 3.19
C SER A 32 14.09 8.67 3.60
N LEU A 33 13.30 8.18 2.63
CA LEU A 33 12.17 7.27 2.89
C LEU A 33 12.64 5.83 3.15
N VAL A 34 13.72 5.40 2.50
CA VAL A 34 14.36 4.10 2.79
C VAL A 34 14.95 4.08 4.20
N ASP A 35 15.62 5.16 4.60
CA ASP A 35 16.21 5.32 5.94
C ASP A 35 15.16 5.36 7.06
N PHE A 36 13.90 5.68 6.74
CA PHE A 36 12.78 5.58 7.69
C PHE A 36 12.53 4.13 8.14
N GLY A 37 12.99 3.13 7.39
CA GLY A 37 12.98 1.72 7.81
C GLY A 37 11.60 1.07 7.85
N LEU A 38 10.75 1.34 6.86
CA LEU A 38 9.44 0.68 6.73
C LEU A 38 9.59 -0.85 6.65
N THR A 39 8.72 -1.59 7.33
CA THR A 39 8.73 -3.04 7.23
C THR A 39 8.22 -3.48 5.86
N GLU A 40 9.02 -4.24 5.12
CA GLU A 40 8.59 -4.82 3.85
C GLU A 40 7.93 -6.19 4.05
N ALA A 41 6.72 -6.36 3.50
CA ALA A 41 6.05 -7.64 3.49
C ALA A 41 6.69 -8.60 2.47
N ARG A 42 6.91 -9.86 2.89
CA ARG A 42 7.25 -10.95 1.98
C ARG A 42 6.11 -11.20 0.98
N LEU A 43 6.44 -11.15 -0.32
CA LEU A 43 5.50 -11.42 -1.41
C LEU A 43 5.47 -12.93 -1.72
N ASP A 44 4.49 -13.64 -1.16
CA ASP A 44 4.32 -15.09 -1.33
C ASP A 44 3.07 -15.45 -2.17
N THR A 45 2.79 -16.75 -2.29
CA THR A 45 1.64 -17.27 -3.06
C THR A 45 0.30 -16.76 -2.52
N ASP A 46 0.13 -16.63 -1.20
CA ASP A 46 -1.12 -16.14 -0.60
C ASP A 46 -1.33 -14.66 -0.93
N TRP A 47 -0.29 -13.82 -0.75
CA TRP A 47 -0.32 -12.42 -1.16
C TRP A 47 -0.67 -12.29 -2.66
N ARG A 48 0.01 -13.03 -3.53
CA ARG A 48 -0.21 -12.96 -4.98
C ARG A 48 -1.64 -13.33 -5.35
N THR A 49 -2.16 -14.40 -4.74
CA THR A 49 -3.53 -14.89 -5.00
C THR A 49 -4.56 -13.85 -4.58
N ARG A 50 -4.37 -13.21 -3.41
CA ARG A 50 -5.22 -12.11 -2.95
C ARG A 50 -5.17 -10.89 -3.87
N ALA A 51 -3.97 -10.47 -4.28
CA ALA A 51 -3.80 -9.33 -5.18
C ALA A 51 -4.52 -9.56 -6.52
N VAL A 52 -4.32 -10.73 -7.15
CA VAL A 52 -5.02 -11.08 -8.39
C VAL A 52 -6.54 -11.11 -8.17
N SER A 53 -7.00 -11.74 -7.08
CA SER A 53 -8.43 -11.83 -6.78
C SER A 53 -9.07 -10.44 -6.62
N LEU A 54 -8.43 -9.52 -5.89
CA LEU A 54 -8.88 -8.14 -5.72
C LEU A 54 -8.94 -7.40 -7.06
N SER A 55 -7.87 -7.48 -7.87
CA SER A 55 -7.82 -6.83 -9.18
C SER A 55 -8.91 -7.32 -10.11
N VAL A 56 -9.12 -8.63 -10.19
CA VAL A 56 -10.15 -9.21 -11.06
C VAL A 56 -11.55 -8.88 -10.55
N LYS A 57 -11.81 -9.10 -9.26
CA LYS A 57 -13.15 -8.93 -8.66
C LYS A 57 -13.62 -7.48 -8.71
N TYR A 58 -12.72 -6.54 -8.42
CA TYR A 58 -13.08 -5.12 -8.31
C TYR A 58 -12.66 -4.30 -9.53
N GLY A 59 -11.88 -4.85 -10.47
CA GLY A 59 -11.39 -4.17 -11.66
C GLY A 59 -10.39 -3.03 -11.36
N VAL A 60 -9.61 -3.18 -10.28
CA VAL A 60 -8.57 -2.22 -9.84
C VAL A 60 -7.20 -2.66 -10.34
N ALA A 61 -6.24 -1.72 -10.42
CA ALA A 61 -4.89 -2.05 -10.84
C ALA A 61 -4.24 -3.06 -9.89
N PHE A 62 -3.37 -3.91 -10.43
CA PHE A 62 -2.66 -4.90 -9.63
C PHE A 62 -1.76 -4.27 -8.57
N TYR A 63 -1.15 -3.13 -8.89
CA TYR A 63 -0.29 -2.40 -7.95
C TYR A 63 -1.07 -1.87 -6.73
N ASP A 64 -2.24 -1.25 -6.95
CA ASP A 64 -3.11 -0.83 -5.83
C ASP A 64 -3.60 -2.03 -5.00
N ALA A 65 -4.01 -3.12 -5.68
CA ALA A 65 -4.45 -4.35 -5.04
C ALA A 65 -3.36 -5.04 -4.23
N ALA A 66 -2.09 -4.86 -4.59
CA ALA A 66 -0.96 -5.47 -3.89
C ALA A 66 -0.77 -4.93 -2.47
N TYR A 67 -1.03 -3.64 -2.21
CA TYR A 67 -1.04 -3.11 -0.84
C TYR A 67 -2.20 -3.68 -0.03
N HIS A 68 -3.39 -3.71 -0.63
CA HIS A 68 -4.58 -4.26 0.03
C HIS A 68 -4.42 -5.74 0.34
N ALA A 69 -3.76 -6.51 -0.53
CA ALA A 69 -3.43 -7.91 -0.30
C ALA A 69 -2.48 -8.10 0.90
N VAL A 70 -1.51 -7.20 1.11
CA VAL A 70 -0.66 -7.23 2.32
C VAL A 70 -1.52 -7.07 3.58
N ALA A 71 -2.41 -6.07 3.61
CA ALA A 71 -3.29 -5.84 4.75
C ALA A 71 -4.18 -7.07 5.04
N LEU A 72 -4.83 -7.64 4.02
CA LEU A 72 -5.68 -8.81 4.21
C LEU A 72 -4.91 -10.07 4.65
N ARG A 73 -3.67 -10.24 4.17
CA ARG A 73 -2.81 -11.37 4.56
C ARG A 73 -2.34 -11.25 6.01
N LEU A 74 -2.02 -10.03 6.46
CA LEU A 74 -1.50 -9.77 7.80
C LEU A 74 -2.60 -9.44 8.83
N GLY A 75 -3.87 -9.40 8.43
CA GLY A 75 -4.97 -8.99 9.30
C GLY A 75 -4.94 -7.49 9.66
N GLY A 76 -4.27 -6.68 8.86
CA GLY A 76 -4.13 -5.24 9.04
C GLY A 76 -5.18 -4.42 8.29
N VAL A 77 -4.93 -3.11 8.20
CA VAL A 77 -5.76 -2.16 7.44
C VAL A 77 -4.90 -1.50 6.37
N PHE A 78 -5.33 -1.59 5.11
CA PHE A 78 -4.74 -0.79 4.06
C PHE A 78 -5.22 0.65 4.19
N VAL A 79 -4.31 1.58 4.46
CA VAL A 79 -4.61 3.00 4.60
C VAL A 79 -4.17 3.71 3.32
N THR A 80 -5.10 4.37 2.63
CA THR A 80 -4.79 5.07 1.37
C THR A 80 -5.53 6.40 1.26
N ALA A 81 -4.89 7.38 0.61
CA ALA A 81 -5.54 8.63 0.23
C ALA A 81 -6.48 8.46 -0.99
N ASP A 82 -6.43 7.33 -1.69
CA ASP A 82 -7.34 7.05 -2.81
C ASP A 82 -8.72 6.61 -2.31
N GLU A 83 -9.60 7.58 -2.11
CA GLU A 83 -10.99 7.33 -1.73
C GLU A 83 -11.79 6.58 -2.80
N ARG A 84 -11.39 6.66 -4.08
CA ARG A 84 -12.06 5.94 -5.17
C ARG A 84 -11.77 4.45 -5.04
N TYR A 85 -10.51 4.09 -4.78
CA TYR A 85 -10.11 2.71 -4.50
C TYR A 85 -10.86 2.16 -3.29
N VAL A 86 -10.93 2.93 -2.19
CA VAL A 86 -11.66 2.52 -0.96
C VAL A 86 -13.13 2.23 -1.24
N ARG A 87 -13.84 3.14 -1.92
CA ARG A 87 -15.26 2.90 -2.27
C ARG A 87 -15.45 1.67 -3.14
N ARG A 88 -14.54 1.45 -4.10
CA ARG A 88 -14.63 0.35 -5.05
C ARG A 88 -14.36 -1.01 -4.42
N THR A 89 -13.51 -1.06 -3.39
CA THR A 89 -13.06 -2.30 -2.74
C THR A 89 -13.59 -2.49 -1.33
N ALA A 90 -14.51 -1.63 -0.86
CA ALA A 90 -15.07 -1.68 0.50
C ALA A 90 -15.60 -3.09 0.88
N GLY A 91 -16.18 -3.83 -0.06
CA GLY A 91 -16.67 -5.19 0.16
C GLY A 91 -15.59 -6.24 0.45
N ALA A 92 -14.30 -5.92 0.28
CA ALA A 92 -13.19 -6.80 0.68
C ALA A 92 -12.82 -6.65 2.17
N GLY A 93 -13.24 -5.56 2.83
CA GLY A 93 -12.80 -5.22 4.18
C GLY A 93 -11.32 -4.85 4.25
N GLY A 94 -10.78 -4.65 5.47
CA GLY A 94 -9.35 -4.41 5.69
C GLY A 94 -8.79 -3.16 5.00
N ILE A 95 -9.60 -2.12 4.84
CA ILE A 95 -9.22 -0.88 4.16
C ILE A 95 -9.85 0.36 4.83
N SER A 96 -9.13 1.46 4.86
CA SER A 96 -9.57 2.77 5.34
C SER A 96 -9.04 3.89 4.46
N THR A 97 -9.78 4.99 4.37
CA THR A 97 -9.19 6.23 3.85
C THR A 97 -8.16 6.77 4.83
N LEU A 98 -7.13 7.44 4.34
CA LEU A 98 -6.12 8.11 5.18
C LEU A 98 -6.77 9.11 6.14
N ARG A 99 -7.80 9.83 5.67
CA ARG A 99 -8.54 10.81 6.48
C ARG A 99 -9.40 10.16 7.57
N GLY A 100 -9.94 8.98 7.30
CA GLY A 100 -10.81 8.25 8.23
C GLY A 100 -10.05 7.33 9.17
N TRP A 101 -8.76 7.08 8.90
CA TRP A 101 -7.94 6.19 9.70
C TRP A 101 -7.61 6.83 11.05
N ARG A 102 -7.70 6.03 12.11
CA ARG A 102 -7.30 6.37 13.47
C ARG A 102 -6.30 5.32 13.92
N ALA A 103 -5.04 5.71 14.13
CA ALA A 103 -4.06 4.86 14.82
C ALA A 103 -4.63 4.50 16.21
N GLY A 104 -4.45 3.26 16.66
CA GLY A 104 -5.31 2.64 17.67
C GLY A 104 -5.58 3.49 18.91
N CYS A 105 -6.87 3.68 19.23
CA CYS A 105 -7.30 3.63 20.62
C CYS A 105 -7.46 2.14 20.97
N SER A 106 -6.62 1.63 21.87
CA SER A 106 -6.98 0.49 22.73
C SER A 106 -7.75 0.99 23.94
#